data_AF-A0A512IJN2-F1
#
_entry.id   AF-A0A512IJN2-F1
#
_cell.length_a   1.000
_cell.length_b   1.000
_cell.length_c   1.000
_cell.angle_alpha   90.00
_cell.angle_beta   90.00
_cell.angle_gamma   90.00
#
_symmetry.space_group_name_H-M   'P 1'
#
loop_
_entity.id
_entity.type
_entity.pdbx_description
1 polymer ?
#
loop_
_entity_poly.entity_id
_entity_poly.type
_entity_poly.pdbx_seq_one_letter_code
_entity_poly.pdbx_strand_id
1 'polypeptide(L)'
;MHRNQSSQIGSFLLVSLIGSGLGGCGVLPAGGDMTTGSVAQNAKVVQTPTRADRECLARAMYFESNRTDEEGMLAVGTVVMNRLDSPKYPGSVCEVVGQKRQFANGVLSKPVRDQDRARIEKVADLLLAGERHKEVGPALHFHTAGYTFPYTNMHYVALAGGNQFYEKTDREGYLPAVLPHAVVQTASGKLVPIQMATLADAPDSFATGTPRPRMPSIQATQVAYGLSLPQGVPTRYSSAPAQ
;
A
#
# COMPACT_ATOMS: atom_id res chain seq x y z
N MET A 1 -60.12 -30.38 34.12
CA MET A 1 -61.02 -30.06 32.98
C MET A 1 -60.18 -30.09 31.72
N HIS A 2 -60.57 -30.95 30.77
CA HIS A 2 -60.20 -31.08 29.33
C HIS A 2 -58.70 -31.04 28.92
N ARG A 3 -58.05 -32.17 28.54
CA ARG A 3 -58.09 -32.92 27.23
C ARG A 3 -57.93 -31.98 26.03
N ASN A 4 -57.08 -32.20 25.03
CA ASN A 4 -56.76 -33.38 24.20
C ASN A 4 -55.68 -32.89 23.18
N GLN A 5 -54.82 -33.63 22.48
CA GLN A 5 -54.99 -34.82 21.63
C GLN A 5 -53.57 -35.17 21.09
N SER A 6 -53.08 -36.41 21.25
CA SER A 6 -53.01 -37.49 20.23
C SER A 6 -51.73 -37.55 19.37
N SER A 7 -51.11 -38.72 19.43
CA SER A 7 -50.01 -39.24 18.59
C SER A 7 -50.29 -39.12 17.08
N GLN A 8 -49.23 -39.22 16.26
CA GLN A 8 -49.13 -40.22 15.18
C GLN A 8 -47.68 -40.41 14.72
N ILE A 9 -47.36 -41.68 14.46
CA ILE A 9 -46.11 -42.23 13.94
C ILE A 9 -46.12 -42.09 12.40
N GLY A 10 -44.98 -41.76 11.79
CA GLY A 10 -44.85 -41.70 10.33
C GLY A 10 -43.41 -41.87 9.87
N SER A 11 -42.99 -43.13 9.66
CA SER A 11 -41.84 -43.50 8.83
C SER A 11 -42.24 -43.36 7.36
N PHE A 12 -41.50 -42.61 6.52
CA PHE A 12 -41.43 -42.89 5.08
C PHE A 12 -40.18 -42.32 4.41
N LEU A 13 -39.42 -43.25 3.82
CA LEU A 13 -38.75 -43.24 2.51
C LEU A 13 -37.61 -42.24 2.20
N LEU A 14 -36.41 -42.83 2.14
CA LEU A 14 -35.27 -42.45 1.30
C LEU A 14 -35.67 -42.22 -0.18
N VAL A 15 -35.24 -41.10 -0.75
CA VAL A 15 -34.99 -40.95 -2.19
C VAL A 15 -33.59 -40.36 -2.36
N SER A 16 -32.65 -41.22 -2.75
CA SER A 16 -31.35 -40.80 -3.28
C SER A 16 -31.54 -40.32 -4.71
N LEU A 17 -31.18 -39.06 -4.98
CA LEU A 17 -30.97 -38.54 -6.33
C LEU A 17 -29.47 -38.36 -6.56
N ILE A 18 -28.96 -39.19 -7.46
CA ILE A 18 -27.60 -39.19 -8.00
C ILE A 18 -27.51 -37.98 -8.94
N GLY A 19 -26.77 -36.95 -8.54
CA GLY A 19 -26.41 -35.84 -9.41
C GLY A 19 -25.12 -36.15 -10.17
N SER A 20 -25.25 -36.55 -11.44
CA SER A 20 -24.13 -36.60 -12.38
C SER A 20 -23.62 -35.19 -12.65
N GLY A 21 -22.55 -34.78 -11.96
CA GLY A 21 -21.81 -33.56 -12.26
C GLY A 21 -20.94 -33.77 -13.49
N LEU A 22 -21.36 -33.21 -14.63
CA LEU A 22 -20.55 -33.02 -15.82
C LEU A 22 -19.31 -32.18 -15.44
N GLY A 23 -18.16 -32.83 -15.35
CA GLY A 23 -16.86 -32.17 -15.24
C GLY A 23 -16.48 -31.55 -16.59
N GLY A 24 -16.64 -30.23 -16.68
CA GLY A 24 -16.18 -29.41 -17.80
C GLY A 24 -15.67 -28.07 -17.30
N CYS A 25 -14.60 -27.59 -17.95
CA CYS A 25 -13.87 -26.32 -17.77
C CYS A 25 -12.83 -26.33 -16.62
N GLY A 26 -11.56 -25.99 -16.82
CA GLY A 26 -10.88 -25.53 -18.03
C GLY A 26 -9.36 -25.62 -17.85
N VAL A 27 -8.67 -25.89 -18.94
CA VAL A 27 -7.23 -25.71 -19.05
C VAL A 27 -6.97 -24.21 -18.91
N LEU A 28 -6.31 -23.79 -17.83
CA LEU A 28 -5.82 -22.42 -17.69
C LEU A 28 -4.76 -22.20 -18.78
N PRO A 29 -4.89 -21.22 -19.67
CA PRO A 29 -3.76 -20.81 -20.47
C PRO A 29 -2.76 -20.11 -19.54
N ALA A 30 -1.61 -20.73 -19.34
CA ALA A 30 -0.42 -20.03 -18.90
C ALA A 30 -0.10 -18.96 -19.95
N GLY A 31 -0.13 -17.69 -19.55
CA GLY A 31 0.15 -16.56 -20.46
C GLY A 31 -1.01 -15.58 -20.64
N GLY A 32 -1.73 -15.25 -19.56
CA GLY A 32 -2.56 -14.05 -19.55
C GLY A 32 -1.70 -12.81 -19.71
N ASP A 33 -1.47 -12.40 -20.95
CA ASP A 33 -0.97 -11.08 -21.27
C ASP A 33 -1.92 -10.08 -20.62
N MET A 34 -1.49 -9.49 -19.51
CA MET A 34 -2.19 -8.38 -18.88
C MET A 34 -2.17 -7.26 -19.93
N THR A 35 -3.30 -7.08 -20.60
CA THR A 35 -3.45 -6.07 -21.64
C THR A 35 -3.29 -4.71 -20.97
N THR A 36 -2.46 -3.86 -21.57
CA THR A 36 -2.04 -2.53 -21.09
C THR A 36 -3.21 -1.56 -20.84
N GLY A 37 -4.46 -1.98 -21.07
CA GLY A 37 -5.67 -1.20 -20.83
C GLY A 37 -6.04 -0.98 -19.36
N SER A 38 -5.36 -1.64 -18.41
CA SER A 38 -5.57 -1.40 -16.97
C SER A 38 -4.65 -0.32 -16.37
N VAL A 39 -3.69 0.19 -17.14
CA VAL A 39 -2.84 1.31 -16.71
C VAL A 39 -3.60 2.61 -16.95
N ALA A 40 -3.77 3.42 -15.91
CA ALA A 40 -4.42 4.71 -16.03
C ALA A 40 -3.65 5.60 -17.01
N GLN A 41 -4.35 6.25 -17.95
CA GLN A 41 -3.75 7.03 -19.02
C GLN A 41 -2.88 8.20 -18.54
N ASN A 42 -3.09 8.66 -17.31
CA ASN A 42 -2.34 9.75 -16.67
C ASN A 42 -1.42 9.27 -15.53
N ALA A 43 -1.12 7.97 -15.47
CA ALA A 43 -0.17 7.45 -14.49
C ALA A 43 1.23 8.02 -14.73
N LYS A 44 1.87 8.46 -13.65
CA LYS A 44 3.25 8.94 -13.69
C LYS A 44 4.17 7.78 -14.06
N VAL A 45 5.02 7.97 -15.07
CA VAL A 45 6.08 7.01 -15.40
C VAL A 45 7.30 7.27 -14.49
N VAL A 46 7.75 6.22 -13.80
CA VAL A 46 8.90 6.25 -12.87
C VAL A 46 9.97 5.26 -13.30
N GLN A 47 11.17 5.42 -12.73
CA GLN A 47 12.28 4.50 -12.94
C GLN A 47 11.97 3.15 -12.28
N THR A 48 12.41 2.05 -12.91
CA THR A 48 12.37 0.72 -12.31
C THR A 48 13.15 0.72 -10.99
N PRO A 49 12.55 0.32 -9.85
CA PRO A 49 13.29 0.27 -8.60
C PRO A 49 14.49 -0.68 -8.68
N THR A 50 15.66 -0.19 -8.33
CA THR A 50 16.92 -0.93 -8.33
C THR A 50 17.30 -1.43 -6.93
N ARG A 51 18.41 -2.18 -6.83
CA ARG A 51 19.01 -2.50 -5.52
C ARG A 51 19.41 -1.25 -4.73
N ALA A 52 19.82 -0.18 -5.42
CA ALA A 52 20.14 1.09 -4.77
C ALA A 52 18.87 1.75 -4.19
N ASP A 53 17.76 1.72 -4.93
CA ASP A 53 16.45 2.22 -4.46
C ASP A 53 15.96 1.48 -3.23
N ARG A 54 16.13 0.15 -3.21
CA ARG A 54 15.85 -0.67 -2.03
C ARG A 54 16.65 -0.24 -0.80
N GLU A 55 17.95 0.03 -0.96
CA GLU A 55 18.80 0.53 0.13
C GLU A 55 18.36 1.94 0.56
N CYS A 56 18.07 2.86 -0.37
CA CYS A 56 17.53 4.18 -0.05
C CYS A 56 16.22 4.09 0.76
N LEU A 57 15.31 3.20 0.37
CA LEU A 57 14.05 2.94 1.09
C LEU A 57 14.30 2.40 2.50
N ALA A 58 15.13 1.36 2.61
CA ALA A 58 15.50 0.73 3.87
C ALA A 58 16.09 1.75 4.85
N ARG A 59 16.98 2.61 4.36
CA ARG A 59 17.62 3.68 5.15
C ARG A 59 16.62 4.75 5.58
N ALA A 60 15.72 5.19 4.70
CA ALA A 60 14.67 6.14 5.07
C ALA A 60 13.82 5.58 6.22
N MET A 61 13.33 4.35 6.09
CA MET A 61 12.60 3.69 7.18
C MET A 61 13.42 3.63 8.48
N TYR A 62 14.68 3.20 8.40
CA TYR A 62 15.55 3.09 9.56
C TYR A 62 15.79 4.42 10.29
N PHE A 63 15.96 5.52 9.57
CA PHE A 63 16.26 6.81 10.20
C PHE A 63 15.02 7.56 10.67
N GLU A 64 13.83 7.27 10.11
CA GLU A 64 12.60 7.99 10.44
C GLU A 64 11.68 7.27 11.45
N SER A 65 11.77 5.95 11.62
CA SER A 65 10.73 5.14 12.33
C SER A 65 11.02 4.75 13.78
N ASN A 66 11.84 5.50 14.52
CA ASN A 66 12.35 5.14 15.87
C ASN A 66 13.10 3.78 15.97
N ARG A 67 13.13 2.98 14.89
CA ARG A 67 13.86 1.70 14.72
C ARG A 67 13.33 0.53 15.55
N THR A 68 12.19 0.70 16.23
CA THR A 68 11.67 -0.26 17.22
C THR A 68 10.82 -1.37 16.63
N ASP A 69 10.07 -1.10 15.56
CA ASP A 69 9.06 -2.03 15.02
C ASP A 69 8.95 -1.96 13.49
N GLU A 70 8.49 -3.07 12.88
CA GLU A 70 8.28 -3.17 11.43
C GLU A 70 7.08 -2.31 10.96
N GLU A 71 6.12 -2.04 11.83
CA GLU A 71 4.91 -1.26 11.54
C GLU A 71 5.26 0.22 11.24
N GLY A 72 6.07 0.84 12.09
CA GLY A 72 6.59 2.19 11.87
C GLY A 72 7.47 2.29 10.63
N MET A 73 8.26 1.26 10.34
CA MET A 73 9.05 1.18 9.09
C MET A 73 8.11 1.15 7.89
N LEU A 74 7.10 0.28 7.90
CA LEU A 74 6.09 0.18 6.85
C LEU A 74 5.33 1.49 6.67
N ALA A 75 5.01 2.21 7.75
CA ALA A 75 4.35 3.50 7.71
C ALA A 75 5.18 4.58 7.01
N VAL A 76 6.46 4.74 7.38
CA VAL A 76 7.38 5.67 6.71
C VAL A 76 7.57 5.28 5.25
N GLY A 77 7.82 4.01 4.98
CA GLY A 77 8.02 3.51 3.63
C GLY A 77 6.78 3.70 2.75
N THR A 78 5.58 3.60 3.32
CA THR A 78 4.32 3.92 2.62
C THR A 78 4.32 5.36 2.13
N VAL A 79 4.75 6.32 2.94
CA VAL A 79 4.89 7.72 2.51
C VAL A 79 5.91 7.86 1.38
N VAL A 80 7.06 7.17 1.45
CA VAL A 80 8.06 7.19 0.37
C VAL A 80 7.45 6.70 -0.95
N MET A 81 6.69 5.61 -0.91
CA MET A 81 6.04 5.07 -2.10
C MET A 81 4.87 5.93 -2.58
N ASN A 82 4.09 6.54 -1.69
CA ASN A 82 3.05 7.50 -2.05
C ASN A 82 3.66 8.74 -2.73
N ARG A 83 4.84 9.18 -2.27
CA ARG A 83 5.60 10.24 -2.92
C ARG A 83 6.08 9.80 -4.30
N LEU A 84 6.60 8.58 -4.45
CA LEU A 84 6.97 8.05 -5.76
C LEU A 84 5.77 8.05 -6.74
N ASP A 85 4.58 7.71 -6.26
CA ASP A 85 3.34 7.74 -7.04
C ASP A 85 2.89 9.16 -7.42
N SER A 86 3.27 10.16 -6.62
CA SER A 86 2.82 11.54 -6.81
C SER A 86 3.69 12.32 -7.81
N PRO A 87 3.07 13.14 -8.71
CA PRO A 87 3.77 13.99 -9.68
C PRO A 87 4.48 15.18 -9.00
N LYS A 88 4.19 15.45 -7.72
CA LYS A 88 4.88 16.49 -6.94
C LYS A 88 6.31 16.09 -6.56
N TYR A 89 6.68 14.83 -6.73
CA TYR A 89 7.94 14.27 -6.27
C TYR A 89 8.72 13.60 -7.42
N PRO A 90 10.04 13.39 -7.23
CA PRO A 90 10.91 12.80 -8.24
C PRO A 90 10.53 11.37 -8.67
N GLY A 91 11.20 10.88 -9.72
CA GLY A 91 10.83 9.67 -10.46
C GLY A 91 11.50 8.39 -9.98
N SER A 92 12.29 8.42 -8.90
CA SER A 92 12.89 7.22 -8.28
C SER A 92 12.85 7.30 -6.76
N VAL A 93 13.01 6.15 -6.10
CA VAL A 93 12.97 6.07 -4.64
C VAL A 93 14.15 6.82 -4.02
N CYS A 94 15.35 6.63 -4.56
CA CYS A 94 16.53 7.35 -4.08
C CYS A 94 16.41 8.87 -4.27
N GLU A 95 15.81 9.34 -5.37
CA GLU A 95 15.57 10.79 -5.56
C GLU A 95 14.55 11.34 -4.56
N VAL A 96 13.48 10.59 -4.27
CA VAL A 96 12.50 10.96 -3.22
C VAL A 96 13.20 11.06 -1.86
N VAL A 97 13.98 10.05 -1.48
CA VAL A 97 14.69 10.01 -0.19
C VAL A 97 15.80 11.06 -0.12
N GLY A 98 16.45 11.36 -1.26
CA GLY A 98 17.53 12.33 -1.37
C GLY A 98 17.09 13.79 -1.34
N GLN A 99 15.79 14.08 -1.35
CA GLN A 99 15.31 15.46 -1.32
C GLN A 99 15.78 16.20 -0.06
N LYS A 100 16.32 17.41 -0.28
CA LYS A 100 16.88 18.26 0.79
C LYS A 100 15.83 18.50 1.89
N ARG A 101 16.21 18.20 3.13
CA ARG A 101 15.41 18.43 4.35
C ARG A 101 14.05 17.70 4.37
N GLN A 102 13.88 16.65 3.57
CA GLN A 102 12.65 15.83 3.61
C GLN A 102 12.76 14.62 4.54
N PHE A 103 14.00 14.19 4.80
CA PHE A 103 14.38 13.07 5.66
C PHE A 103 15.57 13.49 6.54
N ALA A 104 15.93 12.65 7.50
CA ALA A 104 16.99 12.87 8.46
C ALA A 104 18.31 13.27 7.80
N ASN A 105 19.05 14.18 8.45
CA ASN A 105 20.37 14.57 7.98
C ASN A 105 21.28 13.34 7.89
N GLY A 106 21.85 13.09 6.70
CA GLY A 106 22.67 11.93 6.42
C GLY A 106 21.88 10.63 6.20
N VAL A 107 20.58 10.69 5.86
CA VAL A 107 19.76 9.51 5.56
C VAL A 107 20.41 8.60 4.49
N LEU A 108 21.18 9.15 3.55
CA LEU A 108 21.91 8.38 2.53
C LEU A 108 23.38 8.06 2.85
N SER A 109 23.96 8.65 3.91
CA SER A 109 25.40 8.49 4.23
C SER A 109 25.69 7.86 5.60
N LYS A 110 24.82 8.02 6.59
CA LYS A 110 25.03 7.48 7.95
C LYS A 110 25.03 5.95 7.96
N PRO A 111 25.84 5.29 8.81
CA PRO A 111 25.82 3.85 8.91
C PRO A 111 24.48 3.35 9.48
N VAL A 112 23.96 2.28 8.90
CA VAL A 112 22.88 1.47 9.47
C VAL A 112 23.54 0.38 10.34
N ARG A 113 22.95 0.05 11.49
CA ARG A 113 23.46 -1.04 12.34
C ARG A 113 23.27 -2.38 11.64
N ASP A 114 24.32 -3.19 11.61
CA ASP A 114 24.29 -4.46 10.87
C ASP A 114 23.20 -5.42 11.37
N GLN A 115 22.94 -5.45 12.68
CA GLN A 115 21.87 -6.25 13.29
C GLN A 115 20.45 -5.89 12.81
N ASP A 116 20.25 -4.67 12.29
CA ASP A 116 18.94 -4.22 11.82
C ASP A 116 18.74 -4.42 10.32
N ARG A 117 19.81 -4.68 9.56
CA ARG A 117 19.80 -4.74 8.09
C ARG A 117 18.75 -5.72 7.58
N ALA A 118 18.80 -6.98 8.02
CA ALA A 118 17.86 -8.01 7.56
C ALA A 118 16.39 -7.61 7.78
N ARG A 119 16.08 -6.94 8.91
CA ARG A 119 14.72 -6.50 9.23
C ARG A 119 14.26 -5.36 8.34
N ILE A 120 15.06 -4.30 8.20
CA ILE A 120 14.67 -3.14 7.37
C ILE A 120 14.59 -3.50 5.88
N GLU A 121 15.47 -4.41 5.44
CA GLU A 121 15.52 -4.91 4.07
C GLU A 121 14.28 -5.75 3.73
N LYS A 122 13.84 -6.63 4.65
CA LYS A 122 12.59 -7.37 4.54
C LYS A 122 11.38 -6.43 4.39
N VAL A 123 11.29 -5.35 5.16
CA VAL A 123 10.19 -4.39 5.05
C VAL A 123 10.26 -3.62 3.72
N ALA A 124 11.47 -3.30 3.24
CA ALA A 124 11.66 -2.64 1.95
C ALA A 124 11.16 -3.53 0.79
N ASP A 125 11.41 -4.84 0.86
CA ASP A 125 10.91 -5.81 -0.12
C ASP A 125 9.37 -5.86 -0.13
N LEU A 126 8.74 -5.84 1.06
CA LEU A 126 7.27 -5.80 1.15
C LEU A 126 6.70 -4.56 0.47
N LEU A 127 7.29 -3.38 0.69
CA LEU A 127 6.86 -2.13 0.06
C LEU A 127 7.05 -2.15 -1.46
N LEU A 128 8.20 -2.65 -1.94
CA LEU A 128 8.46 -2.78 -3.37
C LEU A 128 7.54 -3.82 -4.03
N ALA A 129 7.09 -4.83 -3.29
CA ALA A 129 6.06 -5.78 -3.69
C ALA A 129 4.62 -5.25 -3.55
N GLY A 130 4.44 -4.01 -3.10
CA GLY A 130 3.15 -3.32 -3.03
C GLY A 130 2.44 -3.31 -1.69
N GLU A 131 3.03 -3.86 -0.63
CA GLU A 131 2.48 -3.74 0.72
C GLU A 131 2.45 -2.27 1.14
N ARG A 132 1.40 -1.84 1.85
CA ARG A 132 1.23 -0.47 2.34
C ARG A 132 0.62 -0.48 3.74
N HIS A 133 0.97 0.51 4.56
CA HIS A 133 0.36 0.70 5.86
C HIS A 133 -1.07 1.22 5.72
N LYS A 134 -2.04 0.44 6.18
CA LYS A 134 -3.47 0.70 5.95
C LYS A 134 -3.94 2.06 6.43
N GLU A 135 -3.54 2.45 7.65
CA GLU A 135 -3.98 3.72 8.26
C GLU A 135 -3.24 4.94 7.70
N VAL A 136 -2.03 4.77 7.16
CA VAL A 136 -1.31 5.89 6.52
C VAL A 136 -2.01 6.28 5.22
N GLY A 137 -2.62 5.30 4.53
CA GLY A 137 -3.42 5.55 3.33
C GLY A 137 -2.65 6.39 2.30
N PRO A 138 -3.25 7.46 1.75
CA PRO A 138 -2.61 8.30 0.74
C PRO A 138 -1.70 9.40 1.32
N ALA A 139 -1.43 9.41 2.63
CA ALA A 139 -0.65 10.47 3.25
C ALA A 139 0.74 10.61 2.62
N LEU A 140 1.15 11.86 2.40
CA LEU A 140 2.43 12.24 1.82
C LEU A 140 3.39 12.84 2.87
N HIS A 141 2.91 13.02 4.09
CA HIS A 141 3.61 13.77 5.12
C HIS A 141 3.52 13.08 6.48
N PHE A 142 4.56 13.29 7.28
CA PHE A 142 4.60 12.90 8.66
C PHE A 142 5.53 13.85 9.43
N HIS A 143 5.43 13.80 10.76
CA HIS A 143 6.40 14.40 11.67
C HIS A 143 6.43 13.62 12.98
N THR A 144 7.44 13.88 13.81
CA THR A 144 7.54 13.29 15.14
C THR A 144 6.26 13.51 15.95
N ALA A 145 5.77 12.45 16.59
CA ALA A 145 4.60 12.51 17.45
C ALA A 145 4.82 13.47 18.63
N GLY A 146 3.78 14.19 19.04
CA GLY A 146 3.85 15.18 20.12
C GLY A 146 4.29 16.59 19.68
N TYR A 147 4.81 16.76 18.46
CA TYR A 147 5.02 18.10 17.91
C TYR A 147 3.69 18.70 17.44
N THR A 148 3.52 19.99 17.69
CA THR A 148 2.32 20.76 17.29
C THR A 148 2.75 21.91 16.39
N PHE A 149 2.00 22.14 15.32
CA PHE A 149 2.21 23.22 14.38
C PHE A 149 0.94 24.07 14.28
N PRO A 150 1.05 25.40 14.10
CA PRO A 150 -0.11 26.30 14.03
C PRO A 150 -0.83 26.25 12.67
N TYR A 151 -0.67 25.16 11.91
CA TYR A 151 -1.28 25.01 10.59
C TYR A 151 -2.61 24.25 10.70
N THR A 152 -3.65 24.78 10.05
CA THR A 152 -4.99 24.17 10.01
C THR A 152 -5.18 23.22 8.83
N ASN A 153 -4.20 23.16 7.92
CA ASN A 153 -4.28 22.37 6.70
C ASN A 153 -3.66 20.96 6.85
N MET A 154 -3.57 20.43 8.06
CA MET A 154 -2.97 19.13 8.36
C MET A 154 -4.03 18.20 8.95
N HIS A 155 -4.35 17.12 8.22
CA HIS A 155 -5.35 16.13 8.62
C HIS A 155 -4.66 14.82 8.99
N TYR A 156 -4.56 14.55 10.29
CA TYR A 156 -3.86 13.37 10.81
C TYR A 156 -4.66 12.09 10.55
N VAL A 157 -3.96 11.04 10.13
CA VAL A 157 -4.57 9.75 9.72
C VAL A 157 -4.02 8.55 10.48
N ALA A 158 -2.78 8.61 10.96
CA ALA A 158 -2.16 7.49 11.67
C ALA A 158 -1.07 7.94 12.65
N LEU A 159 -0.83 7.11 13.67
CA LEU A 159 0.30 7.23 14.59
C LEU A 159 1.07 5.91 14.60
N ALA A 160 2.33 5.93 14.15
CA ALA A 160 3.17 4.73 14.04
C ALA A 160 4.66 5.09 14.05
N GLY A 161 5.51 4.22 14.60
CA GLY A 161 6.97 4.41 14.60
C GLY A 161 7.46 5.73 15.21
N GLY A 162 6.72 6.28 16.19
CA GLY A 162 7.02 7.58 16.80
C GLY A 162 6.64 8.80 15.96
N ASN A 163 5.85 8.63 14.89
CA ASN A 163 5.40 9.70 14.00
C ASN A 163 3.88 9.83 13.96
N GLN A 164 3.41 11.02 13.61
CA GLN A 164 2.05 11.31 13.18
C GLN A 164 2.05 11.54 11.67
N PHE A 165 1.21 10.80 10.96
CA PHE A 165 1.04 10.86 9.50
C PHE A 165 -0.18 11.70 9.16
N TYR A 166 -0.10 12.48 8.09
CA TYR A 166 -1.17 13.40 7.73
C TYR A 166 -1.23 13.72 6.24
N GLU A 167 -2.44 14.03 5.79
CA GLU A 167 -2.69 14.66 4.50
C GLU A 167 -2.67 16.18 4.66
N LYS A 168 -2.27 16.89 3.61
CA LYS A 168 -2.29 18.36 3.60
C LYS A 168 -3.27 18.88 2.56
N THR A 169 -4.18 19.75 2.98
CA THR A 169 -5.02 20.48 2.05
C THR A 169 -4.23 21.58 1.32
N ASP A 170 -4.64 21.88 0.11
CA ASP A 170 -4.17 23.04 -0.64
C ASP A 170 -4.67 24.37 -0.03
N ARG A 171 -4.40 25.49 -0.71
CA ARG A 171 -4.79 26.81 -0.20
C ARG A 171 -6.30 26.99 -0.14
N GLU A 172 -7.02 26.25 -0.96
CA GLU A 172 -8.46 26.27 -1.12
C GLU A 172 -9.17 25.29 -0.18
N GLY A 173 -8.41 24.49 0.58
CA GLY A 173 -8.94 23.55 1.57
C GLY A 173 -9.25 22.16 1.03
N TYR A 174 -8.80 21.82 -0.19
CA TYR A 174 -9.02 20.51 -0.79
C TYR A 174 -7.84 19.58 -0.56
N LEU A 175 -8.14 18.30 -0.30
CA LEU A 175 -7.13 17.25 -0.28
C LEU A 175 -6.69 16.93 -1.71
N PRO A 176 -5.39 16.65 -1.94
CA PRO A 176 -4.92 16.16 -3.22
C PRO A 176 -5.72 14.93 -3.65
N ALA A 177 -6.13 14.88 -4.92
CA ALA A 177 -6.81 13.70 -5.45
C ALA A 177 -5.95 12.45 -5.26
N VAL A 178 -6.60 11.31 -4.98
CA VAL A 178 -5.94 10.00 -5.04
C VAL A 178 -5.57 9.75 -6.50
N LEU A 179 -4.28 9.87 -6.81
CA LEU A 179 -3.78 9.70 -8.16
C LEU A 179 -3.64 8.20 -8.48
N PRO A 180 -3.74 7.83 -9.77
CA PRO A 180 -3.36 6.48 -10.16
C PRO A 180 -1.92 6.20 -9.73
N HIS A 181 -1.67 4.96 -9.31
CA HIS A 181 -0.32 4.51 -8.97
C HIS A 181 0.64 4.74 -10.14
N ALA A 182 1.88 5.07 -9.82
CA ALA A 182 2.91 5.22 -10.84
C ALA A 182 3.20 3.89 -11.53
N VAL A 183 3.67 4.00 -12.77
CA VAL A 183 4.01 2.87 -13.63
C VAL A 183 5.45 2.95 -14.07
N VAL A 184 6.00 1.80 -14.45
CA VAL A 184 7.32 1.67 -15.03
C VAL A 184 7.17 1.34 -16.51
N GLN A 185 8.02 1.94 -17.34
CA GLN A 185 8.13 1.56 -18.74
C GLN A 185 9.21 0.48 -18.90
N THR A 186 8.82 -0.69 -19.39
CA THR A 186 9.76 -1.79 -19.67
C THR A 186 10.65 -1.47 -20.87
N ALA A 187 11.70 -2.26 -21.09
CA ALA A 187 12.56 -2.15 -22.28
C ALA A 187 11.78 -2.30 -23.60
N SER A 188 10.66 -3.03 -23.58
CA SER A 188 9.76 -3.18 -24.74
C SER A 188 8.78 -2.01 -24.91
N GLY A 189 8.88 -0.96 -24.09
CA GLY A 189 7.99 0.20 -24.09
C GLY A 189 6.63 -0.01 -23.40
N LYS A 190 6.38 -1.19 -22.80
CA LYS A 190 5.11 -1.50 -22.12
C LYS A 190 5.08 -0.81 -20.75
N LEU A 191 3.95 -0.20 -20.40
CA LEU A 191 3.72 0.33 -19.06
C LEU A 191 3.19 -0.77 -18.15
N VAL A 192 3.84 -0.95 -16.99
CA VAL A 192 3.46 -1.94 -15.97
C VAL A 192 3.45 -1.32 -14.57
N PRO A 193 2.66 -1.84 -13.62
CA PRO A 193 2.75 -1.41 -12.23
C PRO A 193 4.16 -1.63 -11.65
N ILE A 194 4.59 -0.76 -10.72
CA ILE A 194 5.91 -0.83 -10.09
C ILE A 194 6.20 -2.22 -9.52
N GLN A 195 5.22 -2.85 -8.86
CA GLN A 195 5.35 -4.15 -8.21
C GLN A 195 5.61 -5.31 -9.17
N MET A 196 5.25 -5.13 -10.45
CA MET A 196 5.50 -6.12 -11.49
C MET A 196 6.89 -5.93 -12.11
N ALA A 197 7.41 -4.71 -12.12
CA ALA A 197 8.74 -4.40 -12.65
C ALA A 197 9.87 -4.87 -11.72
N THR A 198 9.64 -4.89 -10.41
CA THR A 198 10.63 -5.31 -9.39
C THR A 198 10.95 -6.80 -9.41
N LEU A 199 10.19 -7.60 -10.15
CA LEU A 199 10.38 -9.05 -10.29
C LEU A 199 11.28 -9.43 -11.49
N ALA A 200 11.62 -8.49 -12.37
CA ALA A 200 12.37 -8.79 -13.60
C ALA A 200 13.91 -8.70 -13.44
N ASP A 201 14.41 -7.97 -12.43
CA ASP A 201 15.84 -7.79 -12.14
C ASP A 201 16.28 -8.43 -10.80
N ALA A 202 15.39 -9.18 -10.15
CA ALA A 202 15.73 -9.88 -8.93
C ALA A 202 16.67 -11.06 -9.27
N PRO A 203 17.83 -11.23 -8.61
CA PRO A 203 18.56 -12.49 -8.70
C PRO A 203 17.63 -13.64 -8.28
N ASP A 204 17.84 -14.83 -8.85
CA ASP A 204 17.02 -16.07 -8.77
C ASP A 204 16.55 -16.52 -7.37
N SER A 205 16.90 -15.83 -6.29
CA SER A 205 16.54 -16.14 -4.91
C SER A 205 15.05 -15.92 -4.58
N PHE A 206 14.25 -15.29 -5.43
CA PHE A 206 12.80 -15.13 -5.23
C PHE A 206 11.94 -16.30 -5.74
N ALA A 207 12.53 -17.29 -6.42
CA ALA A 207 11.80 -18.46 -6.94
C ALA A 207 11.48 -19.52 -5.87
N THR A 208 12.04 -19.42 -4.65
CA THR A 208 11.69 -20.34 -3.57
C THR A 208 10.38 -19.90 -2.94
N GLY A 209 9.30 -20.58 -3.32
CA GLY A 209 7.91 -20.40 -2.88
C GLY A 209 7.72 -20.49 -1.36
N THR A 210 8.27 -19.53 -0.64
CA THR A 210 8.05 -19.35 0.79
C THR A 210 6.74 -18.59 0.94
N PRO A 211 5.75 -19.10 1.68
CA PRO A 211 4.49 -18.41 1.89
C PRO A 211 4.76 -17.01 2.46
N ARG A 212 4.18 -15.98 1.85
CA ARG A 212 4.22 -14.59 2.34
C ARG A 212 3.88 -14.63 3.84
N PRO A 213 4.79 -14.24 4.76
CA PRO A 213 4.46 -14.23 6.18
C PRO A 213 3.32 -13.23 6.36
N ARG A 214 2.14 -13.75 6.70
CA ARG A 214 0.99 -12.93 7.06
C ARG A 214 1.39 -12.18 8.33
N MET A 215 1.64 -10.88 8.24
CA MET A 215 1.71 -10.08 9.46
C MET A 215 0.41 -10.32 10.24
N PRO A 216 0.48 -10.52 11.57
CA PRO A 216 -0.72 -10.65 12.37
C PRO A 216 -1.59 -9.41 12.13
N SER A 217 -2.87 -9.62 11.84
CA SER A 217 -3.85 -8.55 11.82
C SER A 217 -3.97 -8.03 13.25
N ILE A 218 -3.25 -6.96 13.57
CA ILE A 218 -3.45 -6.24 14.82
C ILE A 218 -4.77 -5.49 14.66
N GLN A 219 -5.69 -5.75 15.59
CA GLN A 219 -6.95 -5.03 15.67
C GLN A 219 -6.60 -3.57 15.93
N ALA A 220 -6.90 -2.70 14.96
CA ALA A 220 -6.94 -1.27 15.20
C ALA A 220 -7.88 -1.02 16.36
N THR A 221 -7.35 -0.51 17.48
CA THR A 221 -8.20 -0.02 18.56
C THR A 221 -8.91 1.18 17.98
N GLN A 222 -10.17 1.01 17.61
CA GLN A 222 -10.97 2.11 17.07
C GLN A 222 -11.17 3.14 18.18
N VAL A 223 -10.32 4.15 18.18
CA VAL A 223 -10.64 5.40 18.87
C VAL A 223 -11.70 6.06 17.98
N ALA A 224 -12.97 5.90 18.37
CA ALA A 224 -14.10 6.50 17.70
C ALA A 224 -14.01 8.03 17.83
N TYR A 225 -13.33 8.67 16.88
CA TYR A 225 -13.62 10.06 16.56
C TYR A 225 -14.74 10.03 15.53
N GLY A 226 -15.87 10.64 15.88
CA GLY A 226 -17.02 10.76 15.00
C GLY A 226 -16.63 11.42 13.68
N LEU A 227 -16.52 10.59 12.63
CA LEU A 227 -16.40 11.04 11.26
C LEU A 227 -17.75 11.61 10.81
N SER A 228 -17.94 12.91 11.00
CA SER A 228 -18.87 13.65 10.17
C SER A 228 -18.12 14.02 8.88
N LEU A 229 -18.35 13.25 7.82
CA LEU A 229 -18.00 13.67 6.46
C LEU A 229 -18.74 14.97 6.15
N PRO A 230 -18.07 16.07 5.77
CA PRO A 230 -18.78 17.22 5.22
C PRO A 230 -19.42 16.79 3.90
N GLN A 231 -20.75 16.74 3.90
CA GLN A 231 -21.54 16.62 2.68
C GLN A 231 -21.26 17.86 1.83
N GLY A 232 -20.69 17.67 0.63
CA GLY A 232 -20.53 18.74 -0.35
C GLY A 232 -19.12 18.94 -0.92
N VAL A 233 -18.35 17.87 -1.17
CA VAL A 233 -17.15 17.99 -2.02
C VAL A 233 -17.62 18.22 -3.47
N PRO A 234 -17.42 19.40 -4.07
CA PRO A 234 -17.69 19.59 -5.49
C PRO A 234 -16.60 18.87 -6.28
N THR A 235 -17.01 18.05 -7.25
CA THR A 235 -16.14 17.38 -8.21
C THR A 235 -15.34 18.40 -9.03
N ARG A 236 -14.09 18.69 -8.64
CA ARG A 236 -13.12 19.42 -9.47
C ARG A 236 -11.91 18.58 -9.90
N TYR A 237 -12.01 17.27 -9.82
CA TYR A 237 -11.13 16.37 -10.56
C TYR A 237 -11.95 15.26 -11.24
N SER A 238 -12.93 15.69 -12.03
CA SER A 238 -13.34 14.93 -13.21
C SER A 238 -13.10 15.85 -14.40
N SER A 239 -12.21 15.45 -15.29
CA SER A 239 -11.92 16.05 -16.60
C SER A 239 -11.55 17.55 -16.64
N ALA A 240 -10.25 17.85 -16.77
CA ALA A 240 -9.79 19.03 -17.51
C ALA A 240 -9.09 18.54 -18.78
N PRO A 241 -9.42 19.06 -19.98
CA PRO A 241 -8.76 18.67 -21.21
C PRO A 241 -7.35 19.27 -21.26
N ALA A 242 -6.44 18.55 -21.91
CA ALA A 242 -5.12 19.06 -22.26
C ALA A 242 -5.25 20.33 -23.11
N GLN A 243 -4.46 21.35 -22.77
CA GLN A 243 -4.05 22.42 -23.69
C GLN A 243 -2.58 22.20 -24.03
#